data_AF-A0A6P7GL51-F1
#
_entry.id   AF-A0A6P7GL51-F1
#
_cell.length_a   1.000
_cell.length_b   1.000
_cell.length_c   1.000
_cell.angle_alpha   90.00
_cell.angle_beta   90.00
_cell.angle_gamma   90.00
#
_symmetry.space_group_name_H-M   'P 1'
#
loop_
_entity.id
_entity.type
_entity.pdbx_description
1 polymer ?
#
loop_
_entity_poly.entity_id
_entity_poly.type
_entity_poly.pdbx_seq_one_letter_code
_entity_poly.pdbx_strand_id
1 'polypeptide(L)'
;MDLHTKQRQFSGQLYKYTNVMKGWQYRYFLVDANAGLLHYFLCEGEKPDGTVPRGSVHLAGAVICPSDEDSKTFTVNCASGDMLKLRATDARARQEWVNGLRAVAESHTKAISASSPPLPPREQLAVLDALGCVRSQLQQTEQADSALCRSIESAGKYLLF
;
A
#
# COMPACT_ATOMS: atom_id res chain seq x y z
N MET A 1 -16.46 6.88 -28.72
CA MET A 1 -17.63 6.82 -27.82
C MET A 1 -17.13 6.22 -26.51
N ASP A 2 -16.60 7.06 -25.64
CA ASP A 2 -15.97 6.64 -24.39
C ASP A 2 -17.04 6.24 -23.37
N LEU A 3 -17.34 4.94 -23.34
CA LEU A 3 -18.08 4.29 -22.26
C LEU A 3 -17.27 4.43 -20.98
N HIS A 4 -17.40 5.58 -20.32
CA HIS A 4 -17.10 5.75 -18.91
C HIS A 4 -17.99 4.75 -18.17
N THR A 5 -17.49 3.54 -18.01
CA THR A 5 -18.06 2.54 -17.13
C THR A 5 -17.95 3.16 -15.74
N LYS A 6 -19.03 3.82 -15.31
CA LYS A 6 -19.15 4.42 -13.99
C LYS A 6 -19.23 3.23 -13.02
N GLN A 7 -18.08 2.64 -12.73
CA GLN A 7 -17.90 1.61 -11.71
C GLN A 7 -18.55 2.19 -10.46
N ARG A 8 -19.56 1.48 -9.95
CA ARG A 8 -20.45 1.97 -8.90
C ARG A 8 -19.59 2.41 -7.72
N GLN A 9 -19.50 3.72 -7.49
CA GLN A 9 -18.98 4.25 -6.25
C GLN A 9 -19.83 3.66 -5.14
N PHE A 10 -19.18 2.86 -4.29
CA PHE A 10 -19.83 2.14 -3.20
C PHE A 10 -19.43 2.81 -1.90
N SER A 11 -20.42 3.34 -1.19
CA SER A 11 -20.21 4.20 -0.04
C SER A 11 -21.28 3.95 1.01
N GLY A 12 -20.94 4.20 2.26
CA GLY A 12 -21.89 4.05 3.35
C GLY A 12 -21.21 4.04 4.70
N GLN A 13 -22.03 3.90 5.73
CA GLN A 13 -21.57 3.96 7.09
C GLN A 13 -21.23 2.57 7.62
N LEU A 14 -20.08 2.48 8.30
CA LEU A 14 -19.62 1.29 9.00
C LEU A 14 -19.08 1.70 10.36
N TYR A 15 -19.11 0.76 11.30
CA TYR A 15 -18.33 0.91 12.51
C TYR A 15 -16.90 0.46 12.25
N LYS A 16 -15.93 1.31 12.57
CA LYS A 16 -14.51 1.01 12.57
C LYS A 16 -14.05 0.77 13.99
N TYR A 17 -13.39 -0.37 14.24
CA TYR A 17 -12.70 -0.56 15.52
C TYR A 17 -11.45 0.34 15.57
N THR A 18 -11.28 1.05 16.69
CA THR A 18 -10.21 2.04 16.85
C THR A 18 -9.15 1.56 17.83
N ASN A 19 -9.51 1.34 19.09
CA ASN A 19 -8.67 0.73 20.12
C ASN A 19 -9.55 0.22 21.28
N VAL A 20 -8.95 -0.38 22.30
CA VAL A 20 -9.68 -0.91 23.46
C VAL A 20 -10.47 0.16 24.21
N MET A 21 -9.93 1.38 24.30
CA MET A 21 -10.56 2.49 25.06
C MET A 21 -11.76 3.11 24.31
N LYS A 22 -11.63 3.33 23.00
CA LYS A 22 -12.65 3.98 22.16
C LYS A 22 -13.60 2.98 21.50
N GLY A 23 -13.19 1.72 21.36
CA GLY A 23 -13.96 0.65 20.77
C GLY A 23 -14.36 0.92 19.31
N TRP A 24 -15.61 0.55 19.00
CA TRP A 24 -16.24 0.73 17.69
C TRP A 24 -16.74 2.15 17.52
N GLN A 25 -16.36 2.79 16.42
CA GLN A 25 -16.72 4.18 16.12
C GLN A 25 -17.32 4.28 14.73
N TYR A 26 -18.37 5.07 14.59
CA TYR A 26 -19.03 5.26 13.31
C TYR A 26 -18.17 6.08 12.36
N ARG A 27 -18.00 5.61 11.14
CA ARG A 27 -17.24 6.26 10.08
C ARG A 27 -17.94 6.08 8.75
N TYR A 28 -17.89 7.11 7.93
CA TYR A 28 -18.35 7.03 6.55
C TYR A 28 -17.22 6.49 5.69
N PHE A 29 -17.50 5.48 4.88
CA PHE A 29 -16.54 4.87 3.96
C PHE A 29 -16.96 5.10 2.53
N LEU A 30 -15.97 5.32 1.67
CA LEU A 30 -16.14 5.51 0.23
C LEU A 30 -15.10 4.68 -0.50
N VAL A 31 -15.57 3.82 -1.41
CA VAL A 31 -14.72 3.07 -2.34
C VAL A 31 -14.58 3.86 -3.62
N ASP A 32 -13.35 4.25 -3.94
CA ASP A 32 -12.97 4.70 -5.27
C ASP A 32 -12.52 3.50 -6.08
N ALA A 33 -13.44 2.97 -6.89
CA ALA A 33 -13.18 1.81 -7.75
C ALA A 33 -12.19 2.11 -8.88
N ASN A 34 -12.04 3.38 -9.29
CA ASN A 34 -11.12 3.76 -10.36
C ASN A 34 -9.69 3.84 -9.82
N ALA A 35 -9.50 4.42 -8.63
CA ALA A 35 -8.18 4.50 -7.99
C ALA A 35 -7.82 3.22 -7.21
N GLY A 36 -8.78 2.35 -6.92
CA GLY A 36 -8.56 1.15 -6.10
C GLY A 36 -8.34 1.48 -4.62
N LEU A 37 -8.97 2.55 -4.15
CA LEU A 37 -8.80 3.08 -2.79
C LEU A 37 -10.08 2.93 -1.95
N LEU A 38 -9.89 2.65 -0.67
CA LEU A 38 -10.93 2.75 0.35
C LEU A 38 -10.61 3.94 1.26
N HIS A 39 -11.49 4.94 1.21
CA HIS A 39 -11.42 6.14 2.04
C HIS A 39 -12.33 6.01 3.25
N TYR A 40 -11.96 6.63 4.38
CA TYR A 40 -12.86 6.84 5.49
C TYR A 40 -12.83 8.25 6.06
N PHE A 41 -13.99 8.70 6.52
CA PHE A 41 -14.28 10.04 7.01
C PHE A 41 -14.86 9.97 8.42
N LEU A 42 -14.75 11.07 9.18
CA LEU A 42 -15.19 11.08 10.58
C LEU A 42 -16.71 11.26 10.71
N CYS A 43 -17.37 11.95 9.77
CA CYS A 43 -18.81 12.26 9.80
C CYS A 43 -19.53 12.03 8.45
N GLU A 44 -20.86 11.87 8.49
CA GLU A 44 -21.74 11.61 7.32
C GLU A 44 -22.00 12.84 6.43
N GLY A 45 -21.93 14.06 7.00
CA GLY A 45 -22.14 15.31 6.27
C GLY A 45 -21.01 15.68 5.31
N GLU A 46 -19.91 14.92 5.33
CA GLU A 46 -18.74 15.06 4.47
C GLU A 46 -18.98 14.25 3.19
N LYS A 47 -19.91 14.69 2.34
CA LYS A 47 -19.86 14.30 0.93
C LYS A 47 -18.52 14.81 0.35
N PRO A 48 -17.90 14.06 -0.58
CA PRO A 48 -16.52 14.27 -1.03
C PRO A 48 -16.30 15.53 -1.91
N ASP A 49 -17.23 16.48 -1.94
CA ASP A 49 -17.00 17.78 -2.57
C ASP A 49 -16.16 18.66 -1.63
N GLY A 50 -14.87 18.33 -1.51
CA GLY A 50 -13.86 19.16 -0.85
C GLY A 50 -13.39 18.72 0.55
N THR A 51 -13.93 17.65 1.12
CA THR A 51 -13.47 17.12 2.43
C THR A 51 -12.34 16.11 2.26
N VAL A 52 -11.26 16.31 3.04
CA VAL A 52 -10.09 15.43 3.00
C VAL A 52 -10.38 14.15 3.79
N PRO A 53 -10.19 12.95 3.23
CA PRO A 53 -10.38 11.71 3.97
C PRO A 53 -9.44 11.65 5.17
N ARG A 54 -9.95 11.14 6.30
CA ARG A 54 -9.14 10.96 7.51
C ARG A 54 -8.04 9.92 7.27
N GLY A 55 -8.32 8.94 6.44
CA GLY A 55 -7.36 7.95 5.98
C GLY A 55 -7.84 7.26 4.70
N SER A 56 -6.87 6.75 3.95
CA SER A 56 -7.06 6.08 2.67
C SER A 56 -6.18 4.84 2.64
N VAL A 57 -6.71 3.71 2.17
CA VAL A 57 -5.94 2.47 2.02
C VAL A 57 -6.09 1.90 0.61
N HIS A 58 -5.02 1.29 0.09
CA HIS A 58 -5.04 0.60 -1.21
C HIS A 58 -5.69 -0.77 -1.07
N LEU A 59 -6.62 -1.05 -1.97
CA LEU A 59 -7.30 -2.35 -2.05
C LEU A 59 -6.53 -3.35 -2.93
N ALA A 60 -5.60 -2.87 -3.77
CA ALA A 60 -4.71 -3.74 -4.52
C ALA A 60 -3.95 -4.69 -3.58
N GLY A 61 -4.14 -5.99 -3.77
CA GLY A 61 -3.55 -7.05 -2.95
C GLY A 61 -4.16 -7.17 -1.55
N ALA A 62 -5.22 -6.43 -1.24
CA ALA A 62 -5.90 -6.53 0.04
C ALA A 62 -6.73 -7.82 0.14
N VAL A 63 -6.74 -8.42 1.33
CA VAL A 63 -7.51 -9.62 1.65
C VAL A 63 -8.66 -9.25 2.58
N ILE A 64 -9.88 -9.49 2.11
CA ILE A 64 -11.12 -9.18 2.85
C ILE A 64 -11.66 -10.46 3.49
N CYS A 65 -11.69 -10.50 4.82
CA CYS A 65 -12.09 -11.67 5.61
C CYS A 65 -13.35 -11.39 6.44
N PRO A 66 -14.52 -11.96 6.08
CA PRO A 66 -15.67 -12.03 6.97
C PRO A 66 -15.31 -12.74 8.27
N SER A 67 -15.91 -12.32 9.39
CA SER A 67 -15.80 -13.07 10.64
C SER A 67 -16.74 -14.27 10.64
N ASP A 68 -16.26 -15.39 11.20
CA ASP A 68 -17.07 -16.59 11.46
C ASP A 68 -17.88 -16.49 12.77
N GLU A 69 -17.43 -15.63 13.71
CA GLU A 69 -18.03 -15.49 15.05
C GLU A 69 -19.15 -14.43 15.09
N ASP A 70 -19.05 -13.36 14.29
CA ASP A 70 -20.07 -12.31 14.22
C ASP A 70 -20.50 -12.06 12.76
N SER A 71 -21.81 -12.16 12.53
CA SER A 71 -22.42 -12.08 11.20
C SER A 71 -22.35 -10.70 10.54
N LYS A 72 -21.86 -9.67 11.24
CA LYS A 72 -21.81 -8.28 10.77
C LYS A 72 -20.37 -7.76 10.64
N THR A 73 -19.38 -8.45 11.19
CA THR A 73 -17.98 -8.00 11.19
C THR A 73 -17.17 -8.63 10.06
N PHE A 74 -16.15 -7.90 9.62
CA PHE A 74 -15.15 -8.34 8.65
C PHE A 74 -13.87 -7.52 8.81
N THR A 75 -12.78 -8.02 8.25
CA THR A 75 -11.49 -7.32 8.22
C THR A 75 -11.04 -7.04 6.79
N VAL A 76 -10.34 -5.92 6.62
CA VAL A 76 -9.61 -5.57 5.40
C VAL A 76 -8.14 -5.53 5.75
N ASN A 77 -7.38 -6.49 5.22
CA ASN A 77 -5.94 -6.62 5.44
C ASN A 77 -5.24 -6.14 4.18
N CYS A 78 -4.63 -4.96 4.23
CA CYS A 78 -4.03 -4.32 3.07
C CYS A 78 -2.62 -4.86 2.84
N ALA A 79 -2.16 -4.88 1.59
CA ALA A 79 -0.79 -5.28 1.26
C ALA A 79 0.28 -4.36 1.89
N SER A 80 -0.08 -3.12 2.26
CA SER A 80 0.76 -2.19 3.01
C SER A 80 1.04 -2.62 4.46
N GLY A 81 0.30 -3.59 4.99
CA GLY A 81 0.31 -3.98 6.41
C GLY A 81 -0.81 -3.34 7.24
N ASP A 82 -1.58 -2.39 6.67
CA ASP A 82 -2.72 -1.79 7.37
C ASP A 82 -3.87 -2.79 7.54
N MET A 83 -4.43 -2.86 8.75
CA MET A 83 -5.60 -3.69 9.04
C MET A 83 -6.79 -2.84 9.54
N LEU A 84 -7.93 -2.96 8.87
CA LEU A 84 -9.18 -2.34 9.28
C LEU A 84 -10.17 -3.43 9.74
N LYS A 85 -10.58 -3.35 11.01
CA LYS A 85 -11.70 -4.14 11.56
C LYS A 85 -12.98 -3.33 11.42
N LEU A 86 -13.92 -3.83 10.64
CA LEU A 86 -15.15 -3.15 10.24
C LEU A 86 -16.39 -3.96 10.63
N ARG A 87 -17.49 -3.26 10.89
CA ARG A 87 -18.79 -3.86 11.20
C ARG A 87 -19.91 -3.13 10.48
N ALA A 88 -20.72 -3.89 9.76
CA ALA A 88 -21.91 -3.40 9.07
C ALA A 88 -23.15 -3.41 9.97
N THR A 89 -24.25 -2.85 9.47
CA THR A 89 -25.55 -2.80 10.18
C THR A 89 -26.16 -4.19 10.38
N ASP A 90 -25.97 -5.06 9.39
CA ASP A 90 -26.53 -6.42 9.33
C ASP A 90 -25.68 -7.32 8.41
N ALA A 91 -26.03 -8.61 8.37
CA ALA A 91 -25.29 -9.62 7.63
C ALA A 91 -25.36 -9.43 6.11
N ARG A 92 -26.46 -8.87 5.60
CA ARG A 92 -26.63 -8.59 4.16
C ARG A 92 -25.74 -7.43 3.75
N ALA A 93 -25.80 -6.33 4.49
CA ALA A 93 -24.92 -5.17 4.29
C ALA A 93 -23.44 -5.58 4.40
N ARG A 94 -23.08 -6.40 5.39
CA ARG A 94 -21.72 -6.97 5.49
C ARG A 94 -21.34 -7.69 4.19
N GLN A 95 -22.20 -8.55 3.66
CA GLN A 95 -21.90 -9.32 2.45
C GLN A 95 -21.75 -8.41 1.22
N GLU A 96 -22.59 -7.39 1.10
CA GLU A 96 -22.48 -6.37 0.04
C GLU A 96 -21.12 -5.66 0.12
N TRP A 97 -20.68 -5.25 1.31
CA TRP A 97 -19.37 -4.65 1.52
C TRP A 97 -18.22 -5.59 1.17
N VAL A 98 -18.27 -6.83 1.65
CA VAL A 98 -17.24 -7.83 1.38
C VAL A 98 -17.11 -8.09 -0.12
N ASN A 99 -18.23 -8.29 -0.82
CA ASN A 99 -18.24 -8.57 -2.26
C ASN A 99 -17.72 -7.37 -3.05
N GLY A 100 -18.19 -6.15 -2.73
CA GLY A 100 -17.75 -4.93 -3.40
C GLY A 100 -16.25 -4.68 -3.25
N LEU A 101 -15.73 -4.80 -2.02
CA LEU A 101 -14.30 -4.60 -1.75
C LEU A 101 -13.43 -5.66 -2.43
N ARG A 102 -13.84 -6.94 -2.41
CA ARG A 102 -13.12 -8.01 -3.11
C ARG A 102 -13.06 -7.79 -4.62
N ALA A 103 -14.17 -7.40 -5.23
CA ALA A 103 -14.21 -7.13 -6.66
C ALA A 103 -13.22 -6.03 -7.07
N VAL A 104 -13.15 -4.94 -6.31
CA VAL A 104 -12.18 -3.85 -6.56
C VAL A 104 -10.74 -4.32 -6.31
N ALA A 105 -10.49 -5.01 -5.19
CA ALA A 105 -9.17 -5.54 -4.86
C ALA A 105 -8.65 -6.47 -5.98
N GLU A 106 -9.45 -7.44 -6.41
CA GLU A 106 -9.09 -8.39 -7.47
C GLU A 106 -8.83 -7.70 -8.81
N SER A 107 -9.70 -6.75 -9.20
CA SER A 107 -9.55 -6.01 -10.46
C SER A 107 -8.21 -5.24 -10.49
N HIS A 108 -7.87 -4.55 -9.40
CA HIS A 108 -6.64 -3.77 -9.30
C HIS A 108 -5.40 -4.64 -9.18
N THR A 109 -5.44 -5.73 -8.41
CA THR A 109 -4.34 -6.70 -8.37
C THR A 109 -4.04 -7.30 -9.74
N LYS A 110 -5.08 -7.65 -10.51
CA LYS A 110 -4.94 -8.15 -11.88
C LYS A 110 -4.34 -7.10 -12.81
N ALA A 111 -4.80 -5.85 -12.72
CA ALA A 111 -4.26 -4.76 -13.52
C ALA A 111 -2.76 -4.50 -13.24
N ILE A 112 -2.36 -4.50 -11.97
CA ILE A 112 -0.95 -4.31 -11.56
C ILE A 112 -0.07 -5.48 -11.99
N SER A 113 -0.56 -6.71 -11.84
CA SER A 113 0.19 -7.90 -12.28
C SER A 113 0.30 -7.99 -13.80
N ALA A 114 -0.66 -7.49 -14.56
CA ALA A 114 -0.60 -7.43 -16.02
C ALA A 114 0.33 -6.32 -16.55
N SER A 115 0.47 -5.21 -15.82
CA SER A 115 1.35 -4.10 -16.19
C SER A 115 2.79 -4.26 -15.70
N SER A 116 3.02 -5.12 -14.71
CA SER A 116 4.36 -5.43 -14.20
C SER A 116 5.00 -6.52 -15.09
N PRO A 117 6.23 -6.32 -15.60
CA PRO A 117 6.93 -7.42 -16.26
C PRO A 117 7.07 -8.59 -15.28
N PRO A 118 6.98 -9.85 -15.76
CA PRO A 118 7.14 -11.01 -14.90
C PRO A 118 8.44 -10.88 -14.11
N LEU A 119 8.33 -10.94 -12.78
CA LEU A 119 9.51 -10.90 -11.93
C LEU A 119 10.40 -12.09 -12.33
N PRO A 120 11.71 -11.86 -12.56
CA PRO A 120 12.61 -12.96 -12.87
C PRO A 120 12.62 -13.95 -11.69
N PRO A 121 12.98 -15.22 -11.93
CA PRO A 121 13.23 -16.21 -10.88
C PRO A 121 14.01 -15.63 -9.69
N ARG A 122 13.65 -16.05 -8.47
CA ARG A 122 14.22 -15.53 -7.21
C ARG A 122 15.75 -15.58 -7.18
N GLU A 123 16.35 -16.58 -7.80
CA GLU A 123 17.81 -16.71 -7.94
C GLU A 123 18.41 -15.58 -8.78
N GLN A 124 17.75 -15.19 -9.88
CA GLN A 124 18.19 -14.07 -10.70
C GLN A 124 18.08 -12.74 -9.96
N LEU A 125 17.06 -12.53 -9.11
CA LEU A 125 17.00 -11.35 -8.24
C LEU A 125 18.19 -11.30 -7.26
N ALA A 126 18.48 -12.41 -6.59
CA ALA A 126 19.60 -12.47 -5.65
C ALA A 126 20.94 -12.20 -6.34
N VAL A 127 21.13 -12.68 -7.57
CA VAL A 127 22.31 -12.37 -8.40
C VAL A 127 22.37 -10.88 -8.73
N LEU A 128 21.26 -10.26 -9.15
CA LEU A 128 21.22 -8.82 -9.45
C LEU A 128 21.54 -7.97 -8.22
N ASP A 129 21.00 -8.32 -7.05
CA ASP A 129 21.30 -7.64 -5.78
C ASP A 129 22.78 -7.77 -5.41
N ALA A 130 23.33 -8.99 -5.53
CA ALA A 130 24.75 -9.24 -5.27
C ALA A 130 25.65 -8.43 -6.21
N LEU A 131 25.32 -8.37 -7.51
CA LEU A 131 26.05 -7.55 -8.50
C LEU A 131 25.97 -6.05 -8.16
N GLY A 132 24.81 -5.57 -7.70
CA GLY A 132 24.64 -4.21 -7.21
C GLY A 132 25.56 -3.90 -6.03
N CYS A 133 25.66 -4.83 -5.09
CA CYS A 133 26.54 -4.71 -3.93
C CYS A 133 28.02 -4.69 -4.33
N VAL A 134 28.45 -5.61 -5.19
CA VAL A 134 29.82 -5.68 -5.72
C VAL A 134 30.20 -4.39 -6.43
N ARG A 135 29.31 -3.83 -7.26
CA ARG A 135 29.58 -2.56 -7.96
C ARG A 135 29.80 -1.41 -6.98
N SER A 136 28.98 -1.31 -5.93
CA SER A 136 29.13 -0.29 -4.89
C SER A 136 30.46 -0.43 -4.14
N GLN A 137 30.83 -1.66 -3.81
CA GLN A 137 32.08 -1.94 -3.11
C GLN A 137 33.32 -1.62 -3.97
N LEU A 138 33.27 -1.92 -5.27
CA LEU A 138 34.34 -1.61 -6.21
C LEU A 138 34.54 -0.09 -6.34
N GLN A 139 33.44 0.67 -6.46
CA GLN A 139 33.46 2.12 -6.50
C GLN A 139 34.04 2.74 -5.21
N GLN A 140 33.69 2.20 -4.04
CA GLN A 140 34.28 2.63 -2.77
C GLN A 140 35.78 2.36 -2.72
N THR A 141 36.22 1.21 -3.23
CA THR A 141 37.63 0.85 -3.28
C THR A 141 38.43 1.79 -4.19
N GLU A 142 37.92 2.11 -5.38
CA GLU A 142 38.53 3.07 -6.30
C GLU A 142 38.64 4.48 -5.69
N GLN A 143 37.62 4.91 -4.96
CA GLN A 143 37.63 6.19 -4.26
C GLN A 143 38.65 6.22 -3.12
N ALA A 144 38.75 5.13 -2.35
CA ALA A 144 39.74 5.00 -1.29
C ALA A 144 41.16 5.02 -1.87
N ASP A 145 41.42 4.28 -2.94
CA ASP A 145 42.72 4.25 -3.61
C ASP A 145 43.10 5.64 -4.16
N SER A 146 42.16 6.31 -4.83
CA SER A 146 42.33 7.69 -5.30
C SER A 146 42.59 8.69 -4.16
N ALA A 147 42.01 8.47 -2.98
CA ALA A 147 42.26 9.30 -1.80
C ALA A 147 43.64 9.04 -1.19
N LEU A 148 44.09 7.78 -1.15
CA LEU A 148 45.41 7.40 -0.70
C LEU A 148 46.51 8.00 -1.60
N CYS A 149 46.39 7.89 -2.93
CA CYS A 149 47.33 8.47 -3.87
C CYS A 149 47.50 9.99 -3.66
N ARG A 150 46.39 10.73 -3.53
CA ARG A 150 46.43 12.17 -3.23
C ARG A 150 47.12 12.48 -1.91
N SER A 151 46.92 11.64 -0.90
CA SER A 151 47.54 11.81 0.42
C SER A 151 49.06 11.59 0.34
N ILE A 152 49.51 10.55 -0.38
CA ILE A 152 50.93 10.26 -0.62
C ILE A 152 51.61 11.39 -1.39
N GLU A 153 50.99 11.88 -2.47
CA GLU A 153 51.52 13.00 -3.26
C GLU A 153 51.64 14.29 -2.43
N SER A 154 50.68 14.55 -1.54
CA SER A 154 50.76 15.69 -0.63
C SER A 154 51.88 15.53 0.38
N ALA A 155 52.05 14.35 0.98
CA ALA A 155 53.11 14.06 1.94
C ALA A 155 54.52 14.14 1.31
N GLY A 156 54.68 13.68 0.07
CA GLY A 156 55.95 13.77 -0.67
C GLY A 156 56.42 15.19 -0.95
N LYS A 157 55.50 16.15 -1.09
CA LYS A 157 55.84 17.58 -1.26
C LYS A 157 56.42 18.23 0.02
N TYR A 158 56.20 17.65 1.19
CA TYR A 158 56.73 18.15 2.48
C TYR A 158 58.08 17.55 2.87
N LEU A 159 58.63 16.60 2.09
CA LEU A 159 59.88 15.88 2.39
C LEU A 159 61.07 16.30 1.51
N LEU A 160 60.92 17.31 0.63
CA LEU A 160 62.03 17.90 -0.12
C LEU A 160 62.46 19.22 0.57
N PHE A 161 63.45 19.10 1.47
CA PHE A 161 64.36 20.17 1.89
C PHE A 161 65.76 19.85 1.36
#